data_AF-A0A4V6WKJ3-F1
#
_entry.id   AF-A0A4V6WKJ3-F1
#
_cell.length_a   1.000
_cell.length_b   1.000
_cell.length_c   1.000
_cell.angle_alpha   90.00
_cell.angle_beta   90.00
_cell.angle_gamma   90.00
#
_symmetry.space_group_name_H-M   'P 1'
#
loop_
_entity.id
_entity.type
_entity.pdbx_description
1 polymer ?
#
loop_
_entity_poly.entity_id
_entity_poly.type
_entity_poly.pdbx_seq_one_letter_code
_entity_poly.pdbx_strand_id
1 'polypeptide(L)'
;MGEANLLEALVNRVLLQISVNDRQAGDDNVEISYTFSRSAISQDPLHRPDRAVNGATDIPEEFYAEVEALPNLPQPFADAFDVQKIRHERLLHWLMRGSLAPRDDLERLAEQSVILMGDAAHAMPIIGGDGGNAAIEDAVTLAEWIADNGTEDISSYYETRYRHWKSLVDGSARRLAEMHDEPKSVL
;
A
#
# COMPACT_ATOMS: atom_id res chain seq x y z
N MET A 1 7.71 -6.77 -26.76
CA MET A 1 7.46 -7.62 -25.59
C MET A 1 8.40 -7.07 -24.53
N GLY A 2 7.92 -6.19 -23.65
CA GLY A 2 8.79 -5.52 -22.67
C GLY A 2 9.31 -6.55 -21.66
N GLU A 3 10.60 -6.51 -21.37
CA GLU A 3 11.18 -7.29 -20.27
C GLU A 3 10.40 -6.97 -18.98
N ALA A 4 10.02 -7.99 -18.22
CA ALA A 4 9.38 -7.77 -16.95
C ALA A 4 10.41 -7.16 -15.99
N ASN A 5 10.25 -5.89 -15.64
CA ASN A 5 11.06 -5.19 -14.63
C ASN A 5 10.72 -5.61 -13.19
N LEU A 6 10.06 -6.76 -13.01
CA LEU A 6 9.58 -7.28 -11.74
C LEU A 6 9.76 -8.79 -11.71
N LEU A 7 10.45 -9.28 -10.68
CA LEU A 7 10.59 -10.68 -10.33
C LEU A 7 9.84 -10.92 -9.02
N GLU A 8 9.08 -12.01 -8.94
CA GLU A 8 8.30 -12.36 -7.75
C GLU A 8 8.54 -13.81 -7.34
N ALA A 9 8.58 -14.06 -6.03
CA ALA A 9 8.62 -15.40 -5.47
C ALA A 9 7.75 -15.47 -4.21
N LEU A 10 6.95 -16.53 -4.08
CA LEU A 10 6.22 -16.83 -2.85
C LEU A 10 6.90 -17.99 -2.13
N VAL A 11 7.55 -17.71 -1.00
CA VAL A 11 8.27 -18.71 -0.20
C VAL A 11 7.65 -18.74 1.20
N ASN A 12 7.08 -19.88 1.62
CA ASN A 12 6.44 -20.02 2.93
C ASN A 12 5.41 -18.90 3.24
N ARG A 13 4.61 -18.49 2.24
CA ARG A 13 3.63 -17.37 2.32
C ARG A 13 4.25 -15.97 2.51
N VAL A 14 5.56 -15.84 2.31
CA VAL A 14 6.26 -14.57 2.17
C VAL A 14 6.37 -14.24 0.69
N LEU A 15 5.81 -13.12 0.29
CA LEU A 15 6.00 -12.53 -1.02
C LEU A 15 7.31 -11.75 -1.04
N LEU A 16 8.21 -12.18 -1.92
CA LEU A 16 9.45 -11.49 -2.25
C LEU A 16 9.29 -10.88 -3.64
N GLN A 17 9.63 -9.60 -3.78
CA GLN A 17 9.64 -8.92 -5.06
C GLN A 17 10.98 -8.23 -5.27
N ILE A 18 11.47 -8.24 -6.50
CA ILE A 18 12.61 -7.44 -6.95
C ILE A 18 12.17 -6.68 -8.19
N SER A 19 12.25 -5.35 -8.15
CA SER A 19 12.00 -4.51 -9.31
C SER A 19 13.29 -3.87 -9.79
N VAL A 20 13.52 -3.88 -11.09
CA VAL A 20 14.62 -3.17 -11.73
C VAL A 20 14.18 -1.74 -12.02
N ASN A 21 14.75 -0.77 -11.32
CA ASN A 21 14.40 0.65 -11.42
C ASN A 21 15.08 1.30 -12.62
N ASP A 22 16.39 1.08 -12.77
CA ASP A 22 17.20 1.65 -13.85
C ASP A 22 18.32 0.68 -14.26
N ARG A 23 18.65 0.72 -15.55
CA ARG A 23 19.78 0.00 -16.15
C ARG A 23 20.37 0.89 -17.24
N GLN A 24 21.54 1.46 -16.97
CA GLN A 24 22.24 2.29 -17.95
C GLN A 24 23.00 1.43 -18.95
N ALA A 25 22.84 1.74 -20.24
CA ALA A 25 23.55 1.03 -21.31
C ALA A 25 25.07 1.25 -21.19
N GLY A 26 25.83 0.18 -20.98
CA GLY A 26 27.28 0.22 -20.78
C GLY A 26 27.72 0.34 -19.31
N ASP A 27 26.78 0.35 -18.38
CA ASP A 27 27.04 0.15 -16.95
C ASP A 27 26.73 -1.31 -16.58
N ASP A 28 27.60 -1.91 -15.77
CA ASP A 28 27.39 -3.25 -15.21
C ASP A 28 26.52 -3.18 -13.93
N ASN A 29 26.22 -1.97 -13.44
CA ASN A 29 25.36 -1.75 -12.28
C ASN A 29 23.88 -1.61 -12.68
N VAL A 30 23.02 -2.11 -11.81
CA VAL A 30 21.56 -2.03 -11.93
C VAL A 30 21.00 -1.48 -10.63
N GLU A 31 20.10 -0.51 -10.71
CA GLU A 31 19.36 -0.06 -9.54
C GLU A 31 18.13 -0.95 -9.35
N ILE A 32 17.97 -1.50 -8.15
CA ILE A 32 16.82 -2.34 -7.81
C ILE A 32 16.08 -1.80 -6.58
N SER A 33 14.78 -2.07 -6.53
CA SER A 33 13.98 -2.05 -5.31
C SER A 33 13.60 -3.47 -4.96
N TYR A 34 13.46 -3.80 -3.68
CA TYR A 34 12.94 -5.10 -3.27
C TYR A 34 11.92 -4.96 -2.14
N THR A 35 10.99 -5.91 -2.10
CA THR A 35 9.90 -5.93 -1.13
C THR A 35 9.86 -7.30 -0.46
N PHE A 36 9.88 -7.30 0.87
CA PHE A 36 9.45 -8.42 1.70
C PHE A 36 8.04 -8.13 2.21
N SER A 37 7.10 -9.02 1.95
CA SER A 37 5.72 -8.85 2.43
C SER A 37 5.13 -10.17 2.88
N ARG A 38 4.46 -10.16 4.03
CA ARG A 38 3.67 -11.28 4.52
C ARG A 38 2.50 -10.76 5.34
N SER A 39 1.49 -11.61 5.53
CA SER A 39 0.41 -11.31 6.47
C SER A 39 0.93 -11.30 7.91
N ALA A 40 0.30 -10.49 8.76
CA ALA A 40 0.61 -10.47 10.18
C ALA A 40 0.13 -11.76 10.85
N ILE A 41 0.90 -12.25 11.82
CA ILE A 41 0.52 -13.42 12.64
C ILE A 41 -0.01 -12.97 14.03
N SER A 42 -0.51 -13.92 14.82
CA SER A 42 -0.91 -13.62 16.20
C SER A 42 0.31 -13.22 17.02
N GLN A 43 0.22 -12.12 17.78
CA GLN A 43 1.33 -11.57 18.59
C GLN A 43 2.61 -11.32 17.77
N ASP A 44 2.44 -10.83 16.55
CA ASP A 44 3.53 -10.62 15.60
C ASP A 44 4.44 -9.43 16.00
N PRO A 45 5.74 -9.66 16.27
CA PRO A 45 6.67 -8.59 16.63
C PRO A 45 6.92 -7.61 15.48
N LEU A 46 6.62 -7.99 14.23
CA LEU A 46 6.70 -7.12 13.06
C LEU A 46 5.41 -6.33 12.84
N HIS A 47 4.28 -6.74 13.42
CA HIS A 47 3.05 -5.98 13.33
C HIS A 47 2.96 -4.92 14.44
N ARG A 48 3.45 -3.71 14.15
CA ARG A 48 3.50 -2.58 15.10
C ARG A 48 2.53 -1.46 14.70
N PRO A 49 1.20 -1.65 14.84
CA PRO A 49 0.22 -0.69 14.36
C PRO A 49 0.30 0.67 15.05
N ASP A 50 0.76 0.71 16.30
CA ASP A 50 0.81 1.94 17.13
C ASP A 50 2.15 2.70 17.06
N ARG A 51 3.07 2.26 16.19
CA ARG A 51 4.36 2.94 16.05
C ARG A 51 4.18 4.36 15.47
N ALA A 52 5.05 5.29 15.87
CA ALA A 52 5.15 6.62 15.28
C ALA A 52 5.67 6.60 13.83
N VAL A 53 5.42 7.66 13.06
CA VAL A 53 5.80 7.74 11.63
C VAL A 53 7.31 7.58 11.43
N ASN A 54 8.12 8.21 12.28
CA ASN A 54 9.59 8.12 12.23
C ASN A 54 10.12 6.71 12.52
N GLY A 55 9.35 5.84 13.16
CA GLY A 55 9.71 4.44 13.37
C GLY A 55 9.72 3.60 12.08
N ALA A 56 9.41 4.21 10.91
CA ALA A 56 9.54 3.58 9.58
C ALA A 56 10.93 3.06 9.26
N THR A 57 11.96 3.74 9.77
CA THR A 57 13.36 3.39 9.55
C THR A 57 13.91 2.47 10.63
N ASP A 58 13.16 2.24 11.71
CA ASP A 58 13.57 1.38 12.81
C ASP A 58 13.21 -0.08 12.48
N ILE A 59 14.13 -0.76 11.80
CA ILE A 59 13.93 -2.14 11.38
C ILE A 59 14.22 -3.09 12.56
N PRO A 60 13.23 -3.91 12.97
CA PRO A 60 13.39 -4.82 14.10
C PRO A 60 14.32 -6.00 13.82
N GLU A 61 15.02 -6.51 14.84
CA GLU A 61 15.90 -7.69 14.70
C GLU A 61 15.13 -8.95 14.31
N GLU A 62 13.86 -9.04 14.71
CA GLU A 62 12.95 -10.11 14.35
C GLU A 62 12.73 -10.20 12.82
N PHE A 63 12.84 -9.08 12.09
CA PHE A 63 12.74 -9.10 10.63
C PHE A 63 13.95 -9.78 10.02
N TYR A 64 15.16 -9.45 10.47
CA TYR A 64 16.37 -10.09 9.98
C TYR A 64 16.39 -11.59 10.30
N ALA A 65 15.93 -11.98 11.49
CA ALA A 65 15.80 -13.40 11.86
C ALA A 65 14.82 -14.15 10.94
N GLU A 66 13.71 -13.52 10.54
CA GLU A 66 12.78 -14.12 9.58
C GLU A 66 13.37 -14.25 8.17
N VAL A 67 14.14 -13.26 7.72
CA VAL A 67 14.83 -13.33 6.43
C VAL A 67 15.91 -14.43 6.44
N GLU A 68 16.70 -14.56 7.51
CA GLU A 68 17.69 -15.64 7.66
C GLU A 68 17.04 -17.04 7.69
N ALA A 69 15.81 -17.14 8.19
CA ALA A 69 15.07 -18.40 8.26
C ALA A 69 14.45 -18.83 6.91
N LEU A 70 14.49 -17.97 5.88
CA LEU A 70 14.01 -18.35 4.55
C LEU A 70 14.88 -19.48 3.97
N PRO A 71 14.28 -20.56 3.43
CA PRO A 71 15.03 -21.66 2.86
C PRO A 71 15.74 -21.22 1.58
N ASN A 72 16.88 -21.86 1.26
CA ASN A 72 17.70 -21.69 0.05
C ASN A 72 17.02 -20.94 -1.10
N LEU A 73 17.09 -19.60 -1.04
CA LEU A 73 16.47 -18.74 -2.04
C LEU A 73 17.20 -18.92 -3.38
N PRO A 74 16.48 -18.99 -4.51
CA PRO A 74 17.14 -18.95 -5.81
C PRO A 74 17.74 -17.57 -6.07
N GLN A 75 18.74 -17.49 -6.96
CA GLN A 75 19.16 -16.20 -7.50
C GLN A 75 18.02 -15.61 -8.36
N PRO A 76 17.78 -14.28 -8.34
CA PRO A 76 18.54 -13.25 -7.62
C PRO A 76 18.06 -12.96 -6.18
N PHE A 77 17.04 -13.66 -5.68
CA PHE A 77 16.48 -13.44 -4.34
C PHE A 77 17.48 -13.70 -3.21
N ALA A 78 18.37 -14.69 -3.36
CA ALA A 78 19.44 -14.93 -2.38
C ALA A 78 20.32 -13.69 -2.16
N ASP A 79 20.61 -12.94 -3.23
CA ASP A 79 21.47 -11.75 -3.14
C ASP A 79 20.71 -10.53 -2.62
N ALA A 80 19.46 -10.34 -3.03
CA ALA A 80 18.62 -9.21 -2.61
C ALA A 80 18.15 -9.31 -1.15
N PHE A 81 18.01 -10.53 -0.62
CA PHE A 81 17.59 -10.78 0.76
C PHE A 81 18.74 -11.32 1.65
N ASP A 82 19.99 -10.99 1.30
CA ASP A 82 21.15 -11.26 2.15
C ASP A 82 21.14 -10.35 3.38
N VAL A 83 20.98 -10.93 4.58
CA VAL A 83 20.89 -10.19 5.85
C VAL A 83 22.09 -9.29 6.13
N GLN A 84 23.30 -9.69 5.74
CA GLN A 84 24.48 -8.86 5.93
C GLN A 84 24.47 -7.63 5.03
N LYS A 85 23.91 -7.74 3.82
CA LYS A 85 23.74 -6.60 2.90
C LYS A 85 22.62 -5.68 3.36
N ILE A 86 21.40 -6.22 3.53
CA ILE A 86 20.20 -5.40 3.80
C ILE A 86 20.26 -4.61 5.11
N ARG A 87 21.09 -5.02 6.09
CA ARG A 87 21.36 -4.25 7.33
C ARG A 87 22.02 -2.89 7.06
N HIS A 88 22.72 -2.76 5.95
CA HIS A 88 23.41 -1.54 5.55
C HIS A 88 22.64 -0.72 4.50
N GLU A 89 21.45 -1.17 4.13
CA GLU A 89 20.62 -0.54 3.12
C GLU A 89 19.53 0.35 3.71
N ARG A 90 18.95 1.19 2.85
CA ARG A 90 17.81 2.04 3.23
C ARG A 90 16.52 1.21 3.18
N LEU A 91 16.20 0.57 4.29
CA LEU A 91 14.94 -0.15 4.46
C LEU A 91 13.85 0.75 5.03
N LEU A 92 12.63 0.53 4.57
CA LEU A 92 11.42 1.15 5.12
C LEU A 92 10.44 0.04 5.49
N HIS A 93 10.11 -0.04 6.78
CA HIS A 93 9.07 -0.94 7.26
C HIS A 93 7.72 -0.24 7.07
N TRP A 94 7.00 -0.54 5.99
CA TRP A 94 5.73 0.11 5.67
C TRP A 94 4.56 -0.44 6.48
N LEU A 95 3.74 0.47 7.04
CA LEU A 95 2.46 0.13 7.65
C LEU A 95 1.33 0.65 6.76
N MET A 96 0.61 -0.26 6.13
CA MET A 96 -0.56 0.08 5.32
C MET A 96 -1.78 0.20 6.23
N ARG A 97 -2.51 1.31 6.13
CA ARG A 97 -3.75 1.56 6.87
C ARG A 97 -4.85 1.91 5.89
N GLY A 98 -6.05 1.45 6.18
CA GLY A 98 -7.28 1.91 5.53
C GLY A 98 -8.19 2.55 6.57
N SER A 99 -8.92 3.58 6.17
CA SER A 99 -9.94 4.20 7.00
C SER A 99 -11.07 4.70 6.13
N LEU A 100 -12.30 4.52 6.58
CA LEU A 100 -13.48 5.16 6.02
C LEU A 100 -14.11 5.99 7.14
N ALA A 101 -14.13 7.31 6.98
CA ALA A 101 -14.77 8.21 7.93
C ALA A 101 -16.26 7.85 8.03
N PRO A 102 -16.89 7.85 9.22
CA PRO A 102 -18.31 7.55 9.35
C PRO A 102 -19.16 8.54 8.54
N ARG A 103 -20.16 8.03 7.80
CA ARG A 103 -21.06 8.87 6.99
C ARG A 103 -21.71 9.99 7.81
N ASP A 104 -22.25 9.67 8.97
CA ASP A 104 -22.93 10.64 9.84
C ASP A 104 -22.00 11.79 10.28
N ASP A 105 -20.71 11.50 10.48
CA ASP A 105 -19.71 12.54 10.80
C ASP A 105 -19.41 13.44 9.60
N LEU A 106 -19.34 12.86 8.40
CA LEU A 106 -19.15 13.59 7.16
C LEU A 106 -20.34 14.53 6.88
N GLU A 107 -21.56 14.03 7.02
CA GLU A 107 -22.79 14.81 6.84
C GLU A 107 -22.88 15.96 7.86
N ARG A 108 -22.60 15.67 9.14
CA ARG A 108 -22.57 16.70 10.20
C ARG A 108 -21.53 17.79 9.93
N LEU A 109 -20.37 17.46 9.36
CA LEU A 109 -19.36 18.45 8.95
C LEU A 109 -19.83 19.27 7.75
N ALA A 110 -20.50 18.63 6.78
CA ALA A 110 -21.05 19.31 5.61
C ALA A 110 -22.13 20.34 5.97
N GLU A 111 -22.99 20.05 6.94
CA GLU A 111 -23.95 21.00 7.51
C GLU A 111 -23.27 22.25 8.10
N GLN A 112 -21.99 22.12 8.49
CA GLN A 112 -21.13 23.21 8.97
C GLN A 112 -20.24 23.79 7.86
N SER A 113 -20.56 23.50 6.59
CA SER A 113 -19.81 23.92 5.39
C SER A 113 -18.37 23.37 5.33
N VAL A 114 -18.10 22.23 5.98
CA VAL A 114 -16.82 21.52 5.92
C VAL A 114 -16.99 20.20 5.18
N ILE A 115 -16.29 20.05 4.04
CA ILE A 115 -16.31 18.82 3.24
C ILE A 115 -14.95 18.13 3.31
N LEU A 116 -14.98 16.84 3.62
CA LEU A 116 -13.83 15.94 3.53
C LEU A 116 -13.93 15.07 2.28
N MET A 117 -12.78 14.86 1.62
CA MET A 117 -12.61 14.03 0.43
C MET A 117 -11.18 13.46 0.39
N GLY A 118 -10.92 12.53 -0.54
CA GLY A 118 -9.65 11.82 -0.63
C GLY A 118 -9.29 11.08 0.66
N ASP A 119 -8.01 11.04 1.00
CA ASP A 119 -7.51 10.33 2.19
C ASP A 119 -8.12 10.84 3.51
N ALA A 120 -8.62 12.08 3.57
CA ALA A 120 -9.32 12.60 4.74
C ALA A 120 -10.68 11.94 4.99
N ALA A 121 -11.30 11.37 3.95
CA ALA A 121 -12.59 10.68 4.04
C ALA A 121 -12.45 9.15 3.86
N HIS A 122 -11.52 8.68 3.02
CA HIS A 122 -11.43 7.27 2.63
C HIS A 122 -9.99 6.79 2.33
N ALA A 123 -9.03 6.99 3.23
CA ALA A 123 -7.69 6.42 3.03
C ALA A 123 -7.69 4.91 2.76
N MET A 124 -6.85 4.46 1.83
CA MET A 124 -6.78 3.06 1.37
C MET A 124 -5.35 2.53 1.38
N PRO A 125 -5.15 1.20 1.53
CA PRO A 125 -3.89 0.55 1.16
C PRO A 125 -3.47 0.92 -0.27
N ILE A 126 -2.17 1.12 -0.46
CA ILE A 126 -1.58 1.54 -1.76
C ILE A 126 -1.63 0.44 -2.84
N ILE A 127 -2.13 -0.75 -2.51
CA ILE A 127 -2.20 -1.90 -3.42
C ILE A 127 -3.24 -1.65 -4.52
N GLY A 128 -2.75 -1.54 -5.76
CA GLY A 128 -3.53 -1.22 -6.96
C GLY A 128 -3.39 0.22 -7.44
N GLY A 129 -2.82 1.13 -6.64
CA GLY A 129 -2.54 2.51 -7.07
C GLY A 129 -3.77 3.42 -7.21
N ASP A 130 -4.92 3.04 -6.63
CA ASP A 130 -6.19 3.73 -6.86
C ASP A 130 -6.37 5.02 -6.03
N GLY A 131 -5.65 5.19 -4.92
CA GLY A 131 -5.92 6.27 -3.95
C GLY A 131 -5.85 7.68 -4.53
N GLY A 132 -4.76 8.01 -5.22
CA GLY A 132 -4.59 9.34 -5.83
C GLY A 132 -5.64 9.63 -6.90
N ASN A 133 -5.98 8.64 -7.73
CA ASN A 133 -7.01 8.78 -8.75
C ASN A 133 -8.40 8.99 -8.12
N ALA A 134 -8.71 8.25 -7.05
CA ALA A 134 -9.97 8.40 -6.33
C ALA A 134 -10.10 9.79 -5.68
N ALA A 135 -9.02 10.35 -5.13
CA ALA A 135 -9.02 11.71 -4.57
C ALA A 135 -9.23 12.79 -5.65
N ILE A 136 -8.66 12.60 -6.85
CA ILE A 136 -8.89 13.50 -8.00
C ILE A 136 -10.35 13.40 -8.47
N GLU A 137 -10.89 12.18 -8.57
CA GLU A 137 -12.28 11.95 -8.94
C GLU A 137 -13.25 12.60 -7.94
N ASP A 138 -12.95 12.54 -6.63
CA ASP A 138 -13.74 13.26 -5.64
C ASP A 138 -13.79 14.76 -5.91
N ALA A 139 -12.63 15.37 -6.20
CA ALA A 139 -12.54 16.79 -6.47
C ALA A 139 -13.37 17.19 -7.70
N VAL A 140 -13.28 16.40 -8.78
CA VAL A 140 -14.05 16.62 -10.01
C VAL A 140 -15.55 16.47 -9.76
N THR A 141 -15.96 15.36 -9.16
CA THR A 141 -17.39 15.07 -8.93
C THR A 141 -18.02 16.02 -7.93
N LEU A 142 -17.29 16.47 -6.91
CA LEU A 142 -17.76 17.48 -5.97
C LEU A 142 -17.92 18.84 -6.66
N ALA A 143 -16.96 19.24 -7.51
CA ALA A 143 -17.05 20.50 -8.25
C ALA A 143 -18.25 20.51 -9.21
N GLU A 144 -18.50 19.41 -9.92
CA GLU A 144 -19.68 19.23 -10.77
C GLU A 144 -20.97 19.30 -9.94
N TRP A 145 -21.02 18.60 -8.80
CA TRP A 145 -22.18 18.61 -7.92
C TRP A 145 -22.50 20.03 -7.42
N ILE A 146 -21.49 20.80 -7.00
CA ILE A 146 -21.66 22.19 -6.56
C ILE A 146 -22.14 23.09 -7.71
N ALA A 147 -21.62 22.89 -8.93
CA ALA A 147 -22.05 23.66 -10.08
C ALA A 147 -23.53 23.45 -10.41
N ASP A 148 -24.02 22.22 -10.27
CA ASP A 148 -25.40 21.85 -10.59
C ASP A 148 -26.40 22.14 -9.46
N ASN A 149 -25.99 22.02 -8.19
CA ASN A 149 -26.88 22.05 -7.02
C ASN A 149 -26.63 23.23 -6.06
N GLY A 150 -25.55 23.98 -6.24
CA GLY A 150 -25.12 24.99 -5.27
C GLY A 150 -24.48 24.37 -4.03
N THR A 151 -24.57 25.06 -2.88
CA THR A 151 -23.93 24.62 -1.62
C THR A 151 -24.91 24.42 -0.46
N GLU A 152 -26.19 24.72 -0.65
CA GLU A 152 -27.20 24.69 0.43
C GLU A 152 -27.45 23.28 0.98
N ASP A 153 -27.31 22.24 0.15
CA ASP A 153 -27.52 20.82 0.52
C ASP A 153 -26.27 19.96 0.23
N ILE A 154 -25.08 20.51 0.46
CA ILE A 154 -23.81 19.86 0.09
C ILE A 154 -23.57 18.51 0.80
N SER A 155 -24.24 18.27 1.94
CA SER A 155 -24.28 16.96 2.61
C SER A 155 -24.78 15.84 1.71
N SER A 156 -25.72 16.14 0.80
CA SER A 156 -26.32 15.15 -0.10
C SER A 156 -25.31 14.56 -1.11
N TYR A 157 -24.16 15.20 -1.32
CA TYR A 157 -23.06 14.63 -2.08
C TYR A 157 -22.61 13.26 -1.51
N TYR A 158 -22.60 13.13 -0.19
CA TYR A 158 -22.17 11.90 0.49
C TYR A 158 -23.10 10.71 0.27
N GLU A 159 -24.39 10.92 0.00
CA GLU A 159 -25.34 9.82 -0.21
C GLU A 159 -24.93 8.92 -1.38
N THR A 160 -24.44 9.54 -2.44
CA THR A 160 -24.00 8.84 -3.65
C THR A 160 -22.54 8.44 -3.54
N ARG A 161 -21.68 9.33 -3.04
CA ARG A 161 -20.23 9.10 -3.04
C ARG A 161 -19.78 8.06 -2.01
N TYR A 162 -20.42 8.00 -0.85
CA TYR A 162 -20.00 7.12 0.25
C TYR A 162 -19.99 5.62 -0.12
N ARG A 163 -20.99 5.18 -0.90
CA ARG A 163 -21.05 3.78 -1.36
C ARG A 163 -19.86 3.43 -2.25
N HIS A 164 -19.44 4.36 -3.10
CA HIS A 164 -18.30 4.18 -3.97
C HIS A 164 -17.00 4.07 -3.14
N TRP A 165 -16.79 4.99 -2.19
CA TRP A 165 -15.63 4.93 -1.27
C TRP A 165 -15.56 3.63 -0.49
N LYS A 166 -16.69 3.18 0.08
CA LYS A 166 -16.73 1.89 0.77
C LYS A 166 -16.28 0.74 -0.14
N SER A 167 -16.73 0.72 -1.39
CA SER A 167 -16.32 -0.31 -2.36
C SER A 167 -14.82 -0.26 -2.66
N LEU A 168 -14.23 0.94 -2.74
CA LEU A 168 -12.80 1.11 -2.97
C LEU A 168 -11.97 0.66 -1.76
N VAL A 169 -12.37 1.06 -0.55
CA VAL A 169 -11.70 0.67 0.72
C VAL A 169 -11.79 -0.85 0.92
N ASP A 170 -12.97 -1.44 0.75
CA ASP A 170 -13.14 -2.90 0.88
C ASP A 170 -12.36 -3.66 -0.22
N GLY A 171 -12.34 -3.13 -1.44
CA GLY A 171 -11.61 -3.72 -2.57
C GLY A 171 -10.10 -3.69 -2.39
N SER A 172 -9.54 -2.57 -1.90
CA SER A 172 -8.11 -2.44 -1.62
C SER A 172 -7.67 -3.33 -0.46
N ALA A 173 -8.48 -3.46 0.60
CA ALA A 173 -8.23 -4.42 1.68
C ALA A 173 -8.22 -5.87 1.18
N ARG A 174 -9.14 -6.23 0.28
CA ARG A 174 -9.18 -7.57 -0.33
C ARG A 174 -7.93 -7.85 -1.17
N ARG A 175 -7.54 -6.91 -2.04
CA ARG A 175 -6.32 -7.06 -2.86
C ARG A 175 -5.06 -7.22 -2.01
N LEU A 176 -4.97 -6.49 -0.90
CA LEU A 176 -3.87 -6.65 0.05
C LEU A 176 -3.83 -8.07 0.64
N ALA A 177 -4.97 -8.66 0.96
CA ALA A 177 -5.03 -10.05 1.44
C ALA A 177 -4.67 -11.06 0.33
N GLU A 178 -5.23 -10.89 -0.88
CA GLU A 178 -4.98 -11.78 -2.03
C GLU A 178 -3.50 -11.79 -2.45
N MET A 179 -2.77 -10.69 -2.23
CA MET A 179 -1.34 -10.57 -2.52
C MET A 179 -0.49 -11.67 -1.87
N HIS A 180 -0.92 -12.23 -0.73
CA HIS A 180 -0.18 -13.27 0.01
C HIS A 180 -0.69 -14.71 -0.22
N ASP A 181 -1.79 -14.89 -0.94
CA ASP A 181 -2.48 -16.17 -1.07
C ASP A 181 -2.28 -16.85 -2.44
N GLU A 182 -1.81 -16.13 -3.46
CA GLU A 182 -1.64 -16.68 -4.81
C GLU A 182 -0.23 -17.22 -5.08
N PRO A 183 -0.08 -18.43 -5.65
CA PRO A 183 1.22 -18.91 -6.14
C PRO A 183 1.74 -17.95 -7.22
N LYS A 184 2.87 -17.30 -6.94
CA LYS A 184 3.55 -16.44 -7.93
C LYS A 184 4.53 -17.28 -8.75
N SER A 185 4.51 -17.08 -10.06
CA SER A 185 5.40 -17.78 -10.98
C SER A 185 6.84 -17.32 -10.79
N VAL A 186 7.71 -18.23 -10.39
CA VAL A 186 9.16 -18.07 -10.46
C VAL A 186 9.54 -18.23 -11.93
N LEU A 187 10.06 -17.18 -12.56
CA LEU A 187 10.75 -17.28 -13.86
C LEU A 187 12.16 -17.83 -13.65
#